data_AF-A0A948IZ63-F1
#
_entry.id   AF-A0A948IZ63-F1
#
_cell.length_a   1.000
_cell.length_b   1.000
_cell.length_c   1.000
_cell.angle_alpha   90.00
_cell.angle_beta   90.00
_cell.angle_gamma   90.00
#
_symmetry.space_group_name_H-M   'P 1'
#
loop_
_entity.id
_entity.type
_entity.pdbx_description
1 polymer ?
#
loop_
_entity_poly.entity_id
_entity_poly.type
_entity_poly.pdbx_seq_one_letter_code
_entity_poly.pdbx_strand_id
1 'polypeptide(L)'
;MSWVLLALLGAIFAALVAIFGKIGLEGLDSTVATTVRAIIMAVFLVAVSLGLGKLSLESLPTGKPLLFITLSAVAGALSWLFMFSALKIGPAPGVSALDRTSVVFVLIFSLLFLGTQFSWKALLGALLIAAGAVLMI
;
A
#
# COMPACT_ATOMS: atom_id res chain seq x y z
N MET A 1 13.71 -2.73 18.10
CA MET A 1 13.57 -2.97 16.64
C MET A 1 13.45 -1.62 15.96
N SER A 2 14.32 -1.31 14.97
CA SER A 2 14.22 -0.04 14.23
C SER A 2 13.10 -0.12 13.21
N TRP A 3 12.15 0.82 13.26
CA TRP A 3 11.05 0.93 12.29
C TRP A 3 11.56 1.00 10.84
N VAL A 4 12.78 1.49 10.64
CA VAL A 4 13.48 1.55 9.34
C VAL A 4 13.69 0.15 8.76
N LEU A 5 14.13 -0.82 9.58
CA LEU A 5 14.38 -2.18 9.11
C LEU A 5 13.07 -2.86 8.67
N LEU A 6 11.99 -2.67 9.43
CA LEU A 6 10.67 -3.20 9.09
C LEU A 6 10.12 -2.56 7.81
N ALA A 7 10.32 -1.24 7.63
CA ALA A 7 9.93 -0.54 6.40
C ALA A 7 10.72 -1.01 5.17
N LEU A 8 12.02 -1.29 5.32
CA LEU A 8 12.85 -1.83 4.23
C LEU A 8 12.42 -3.25 3.85
N LEU A 9 12.15 -4.11 4.83
CA LEU A 9 11.57 -5.43 4.57
C LEU A 9 10.22 -5.29 3.85
N GLY A 10 9.37 -4.37 4.29
CA GLY A 10 8.11 -4.05 3.61
C GLY A 10 8.30 -3.60 2.16
N ALA A 11 9.33 -2.81 1.88
CA ALA A 11 9.66 -2.38 0.52
C ALA A 11 10.06 -3.55 -0.39
N ILE A 12 10.80 -4.54 0.13
CA ILE A 12 11.15 -5.77 -0.61
C ILE A 12 9.89 -6.54 -1.00
N PHE A 13 8.98 -6.77 -0.06
CA PHE A 13 7.72 -7.45 -0.36
C PHE A 13 6.82 -6.65 -1.30
N ALA A 14 6.78 -5.32 -1.18
CA ALA A 14 6.05 -4.47 -2.11
C ALA A 14 6.59 -4.59 -3.55
N ALA A 15 7.92 -4.69 -3.72
CA ALA A 15 8.53 -4.95 -5.03
C ALA A 15 8.11 -6.32 -5.59
N LEU A 16 8.11 -7.37 -4.76
CA LEU A 16 7.63 -8.70 -5.17
C LEU A 16 6.15 -8.68 -5.58
N VAL A 17 5.30 -7.94 -4.84
CA VAL A 17 3.88 -7.76 -5.18
C VAL A 17 3.70 -7.13 -6.56
N ALA A 18 4.51 -6.14 -6.93
CA ALA A 18 4.44 -5.52 -8.25
C ALA A 18 4.86 -6.49 -9.36
N ILE A 19 5.95 -7.23 -9.17
CA ILE A 19 6.47 -8.18 -10.17
C ILE A 19 5.54 -9.39 -10.33
N PHE A 20 5.21 -10.09 -9.25
CA PHE A 20 4.29 -11.24 -9.30
C PHE A 20 2.88 -10.81 -9.69
N GLY A 21 2.46 -9.62 -9.30
CA GLY A 21 1.19 -9.04 -9.73
C GLY A 21 1.15 -8.84 -11.23
N LYS A 22 2.20 -8.28 -11.84
CA LYS A 22 2.25 -8.11 -13.29
C LYS A 22 2.23 -9.44 -14.03
N ILE A 23 3.04 -10.42 -13.59
CA ILE A 23 3.08 -11.77 -14.19
C ILE A 23 1.71 -12.45 -14.05
N GLY A 24 1.09 -12.38 -12.87
CA GLY A 24 -0.21 -12.99 -12.59
C GLY A 24 -1.41 -12.32 -13.25
N LEU A 25 -1.23 -11.19 -13.94
CA LEU A 25 -2.28 -10.50 -14.70
C LEU A 25 -2.32 -10.90 -16.19
N GLU A 26 -1.36 -11.70 -16.65
CA GLU A 26 -1.32 -12.16 -18.04
C GLU A 26 -2.58 -12.97 -18.40
N GLY A 27 -3.33 -12.50 -19.39
CA GLY A 27 -4.57 -13.14 -19.84
C GLY A 27 -5.77 -13.04 -18.89
N LEU A 28 -5.64 -12.35 -17.74
CA LEU A 28 -6.71 -12.22 -16.75
C LEU A 28 -7.22 -10.79 -16.60
N ASP A 29 -8.47 -10.63 -16.19
CA ASP A 29 -8.99 -9.34 -15.77
C ASP A 29 -8.33 -8.89 -14.45
N SER A 30 -7.98 -7.60 -14.36
CA SER A 30 -7.26 -7.06 -13.21
C SER A 30 -8.10 -7.00 -11.94
N THR A 31 -9.41 -6.82 -12.08
CA THR A 31 -10.36 -6.85 -10.96
C THR A 31 -10.49 -8.26 -10.42
N VAL A 32 -10.66 -9.25 -11.31
CA VAL A 32 -10.75 -10.66 -10.92
C VAL A 32 -9.48 -11.13 -10.20
N ALA A 33 -8.30 -10.85 -10.77
CA ALA A 33 -7.03 -11.18 -10.14
C ALA A 33 -6.85 -10.51 -8.78
N THR A 34 -7.28 -9.25 -8.64
CA THR A 34 -7.20 -8.51 -7.37
C THR A 34 -8.17 -9.06 -6.33
N THR A 35 -9.37 -9.49 -6.72
CA THR A 35 -10.33 -10.17 -5.84
C THR A 35 -9.77 -11.47 -5.29
N VAL A 36 -9.17 -12.31 -6.14
CA VAL A 36 -8.50 -13.55 -5.71
C VAL A 36 -7.38 -13.24 -4.72
N ARG A 37 -6.56 -12.22 -5.01
CA ARG A 37 -5.50 -11.77 -4.10
C ARG A 37 -6.05 -11.33 -2.72
N ALA A 38 -7.17 -10.62 -2.70
CA ALA A 38 -7.80 -10.18 -1.46
C ALA A 38 -8.25 -11.37 -0.59
N ILE A 39 -8.82 -12.41 -1.20
CA ILE A 39 -9.21 -13.64 -0.48
C ILE A 39 -7.98 -14.34 0.10
N ILE A 40 -6.92 -14.52 -0.70
CA ILE A 40 -5.66 -15.14 -0.24
C ILE A 40 -5.06 -14.35 0.93
N MET A 41 -5.04 -13.02 0.82
CA MET A 41 -4.51 -12.15 1.87
C MET A 41 -5.35 -12.22 3.16
N ALA A 42 -6.67 -12.26 3.04
CA ALA A 42 -7.57 -12.41 4.19
C ALA A 42 -7.31 -13.73 4.93
N VAL A 43 -7.25 -14.86 4.20
CA VAL A 43 -6.95 -16.18 4.78
C VAL A 43 -5.58 -16.18 5.46
N PHE A 44 -4.56 -15.61 4.81
CA PHE A 44 -3.21 -15.54 5.36
C PHE A 44 -3.16 -14.71 6.66
N LEU A 45 -3.80 -13.54 6.69
CA LEU A 45 -3.82 -12.69 7.89
C LEU A 45 -4.59 -13.32 9.04
N VAL A 46 -5.70 -14.03 8.77
CA VAL A 46 -6.43 -14.79 9.79
C VAL A 46 -5.55 -15.90 10.37
N ALA A 47 -4.88 -16.69 9.52
CA ALA A 47 -4.00 -17.77 9.95
C ALA A 47 -2.84 -17.25 10.82
N VAL A 48 -2.19 -16.16 10.43
CA VAL A 48 -1.13 -15.53 11.22
C VAL A 48 -1.67 -14.98 12.54
N SER A 49 -2.84 -14.35 12.54
CA SER A 49 -3.45 -13.80 13.77
C SER A 49 -3.81 -14.89 14.78
N LEU A 50 -4.32 -16.03 14.29
CA LEU A 50 -4.57 -17.22 15.10
C LEU A 50 -3.26 -17.84 15.62
N GLY A 51 -2.25 -18.02 14.77
CA GLY A 51 -0.96 -18.58 15.15
C GLY A 51 -0.20 -17.75 16.18
N LEU A 52 -0.41 -16.43 16.18
CA LEU A 52 0.13 -15.51 17.19
C LEU A 52 -0.76 -15.38 18.44
N GLY A 53 -1.92 -16.03 18.49
CA GLY A 53 -2.88 -15.94 19.60
C GLY A 53 -3.50 -14.54 19.78
N LYS A 54 -3.51 -13.72 18.72
CA LYS A 54 -3.96 -12.31 18.77
C LYS A 54 -5.43 -12.13 18.40
N LEU A 55 -6.09 -13.18 17.92
CA LEU A 55 -7.48 -13.12 17.47
C LEU A 55 -8.43 -13.45 18.64
N SER A 56 -8.99 -12.42 19.28
CA SER A 56 -10.05 -12.57 20.29
C SER A 56 -11.25 -11.66 19.96
N LEU A 57 -12.46 -12.01 20.41
CA LEU A 57 -13.64 -11.17 20.20
C LEU A 57 -13.48 -9.78 20.85
N GLU A 58 -12.74 -9.69 21.95
CA GLU A 58 -12.40 -8.43 22.63
C GLU A 58 -11.36 -7.60 21.87
N SER A 59 -10.53 -8.22 21.04
CA SER A 59 -9.55 -7.53 20.20
C SER A 59 -10.17 -6.84 18.98
N LEU A 60 -11.47 -7.04 18.73
CA LEU A 60 -12.14 -6.46 17.58
C LEU A 60 -12.33 -4.96 17.77
N PRO A 61 -11.90 -4.13 16.80
CA PRO A 61 -12.06 -2.70 16.88
C PRO A 61 -13.54 -2.32 16.84
N THR A 62 -13.95 -1.40 17.71
CA THR A 62 -15.32 -0.84 17.77
C THR A 62 -15.28 0.68 17.70
N GLY A 63 -16.37 1.32 17.25
CA GLY A 63 -16.48 2.78 17.19
C GLY A 63 -15.56 3.44 16.16
N LYS A 64 -14.86 4.53 16.54
CA LYS A 64 -14.01 5.31 15.64
C LYS A 64 -12.85 4.51 15.01
N PRO A 65 -12.10 3.66 15.75
CA PRO A 65 -11.10 2.78 15.15
C PRO A 65 -11.64 1.92 14.01
N LEU A 66 -12.83 1.34 14.16
CA LEU A 66 -13.45 0.54 13.11
C LEU A 66 -13.72 1.38 11.86
N LEU A 67 -14.27 2.59 12.03
CA LEU A 67 -14.50 3.51 10.91
C LEU A 67 -13.22 3.81 10.12
N PHE A 68 -12.13 4.18 10.79
CA PHE A 68 -10.86 4.47 10.12
C PHE A 68 -10.23 3.22 9.49
N ILE A 69 -10.38 2.04 10.10
CA ILE A 69 -9.94 0.77 9.51
C ILE A 69 -10.76 0.46 8.24
N THR A 70 -12.08 0.65 8.27
CA THR A 70 -12.93 0.46 7.08
C THR A 70 -12.57 1.44 5.97
N LEU A 71 -12.40 2.73 6.29
CA LEU A 71 -11.98 3.73 5.31
C LEU A 71 -10.61 3.40 4.70
N SER A 72 -9.66 2.98 5.55
CA SER A 72 -8.33 2.53 5.11
C SER A 72 -8.42 1.30 4.21
N ALA A 73 -9.26 0.31 4.55
CA ALA A 73 -9.46 -0.89 3.74
C ALA A 73 -10.05 -0.56 2.36
N VAL A 74 -11.05 0.34 2.30
CA VAL A 74 -11.63 0.81 1.03
C VAL A 74 -10.60 1.56 0.20
N ALA A 75 -9.84 2.48 0.81
CA ALA A 75 -8.78 3.21 0.13
C ALA A 75 -7.68 2.28 -0.41
N GLY A 76 -7.28 1.26 0.37
CA GLY A 76 -6.33 0.24 -0.03
C GLY A 76 -6.82 -0.61 -1.19
N ALA A 77 -8.10 -1.04 -1.15
CA ALA A 77 -8.71 -1.80 -2.24
C ALA A 77 -8.78 -0.98 -3.54
N LEU A 78 -9.19 0.29 -3.47
CA LEU A 78 -9.21 1.20 -4.62
C LEU A 78 -7.80 1.42 -5.18
N SER A 79 -6.81 1.67 -4.31
CA SER A 79 -5.41 1.80 -4.70
C SER A 79 -4.93 0.59 -5.48
N TRP A 80 -5.21 -0.63 -4.99
CA TRP A 80 -4.82 -1.86 -5.68
C TRP A 80 -5.54 -2.02 -7.03
N LEU A 81 -6.84 -1.74 -7.12
CA LEU A 81 -7.57 -1.82 -8.39
C LEU A 81 -6.92 -0.93 -9.46
N PHE A 82 -6.59 0.32 -9.12
CA PHE A 82 -5.92 1.23 -10.05
C PHE A 82 -4.47 0.82 -10.34
N MET A 83 -3.70 0.44 -9.32
CA MET A 83 -2.30 0.04 -9.46
C MET A 83 -2.14 -1.20 -10.34
N PHE A 84 -2.97 -2.24 -10.15
CA PHE A 84 -2.89 -3.45 -10.96
C PHE A 84 -3.44 -3.26 -12.36
N SER A 85 -4.45 -2.39 -12.53
CA SER A 85 -4.87 -1.94 -13.86
C SER A 85 -3.71 -1.25 -14.59
N ALA A 86 -2.97 -0.38 -13.91
CA ALA A 86 -1.79 0.29 -14.47
C ALA A 86 -0.64 -0.69 -14.76
N LEU A 87 -0.35 -1.65 -13.86
CA LEU A 87 0.69 -2.67 -14.07
C LEU A 87 0.40 -3.57 -15.28
N LYS A 88 -0.87 -3.81 -15.58
CA LYS A 88 -1.30 -4.61 -16.74
C LYS A 88 -0.93 -3.94 -18.06
N ILE A 89 -1.03 -2.61 -18.14
CA ILE A 89 -0.82 -1.85 -19.39
C ILE A 89 0.53 -1.11 -19.45
N GLY A 90 1.18 -0.88 -18.31
CA GLY A 90 2.40 -0.09 -18.19
C GLY A 90 3.62 -0.88 -17.69
N PRO A 91 4.84 -0.34 -17.80
CA PRO A 91 6.06 -0.97 -17.29
C PRO A 91 6.06 -1.03 -15.76
N ALA A 92 6.47 -2.17 -15.18
CA ALA A 92 6.47 -2.34 -13.73
C ALA A 92 7.35 -1.31 -12.97
N PRO A 93 8.57 -0.96 -13.46
CA PRO A 93 9.37 0.08 -12.82
C PRO A 93 8.69 1.45 -12.79
N GLY A 94 8.13 1.91 -13.91
CA GLY A 94 7.46 3.21 -14.00
C GLY A 94 6.19 3.28 -13.13
N VAL A 95 5.36 2.23 -13.16
CA VAL A 95 4.15 2.16 -12.30
C VAL A 95 4.52 2.13 -10.82
N SER A 96 5.54 1.35 -10.44
CA SER A 96 6.02 1.30 -9.05
C SER A 96 6.64 2.62 -8.60
N ALA A 97 7.32 3.35 -9.50
CA ALA A 97 7.87 4.66 -9.19
C ALA A 97 6.76 5.69 -8.97
N LEU A 98 5.73 5.68 -9.83
CA LEU A 98 4.57 6.55 -9.68
C LEU A 98 3.79 6.26 -8.38
N ASP A 99 3.67 5.00 -7.96
CA ASP A 99 3.09 4.64 -6.65
C ASP A 99 3.83 5.29 -5.46
N ARG A 100 5.16 5.48 -5.56
CA ARG A 100 5.95 6.15 -4.50
C ARG A 100 5.66 7.64 -4.38
N THR A 101 5.04 8.26 -5.37
CA THR A 101 4.56 9.65 -5.25
C THR A 101 3.43 9.80 -4.22
N SER A 102 2.83 8.68 -3.75
CA SER A 102 1.93 8.67 -2.59
C SER A 102 2.50 9.38 -1.36
N VAL A 103 3.83 9.46 -1.21
CA VAL A 103 4.47 10.25 -0.15
C VAL A 103 4.01 11.71 -0.14
N VAL A 104 3.78 12.32 -1.30
CA VAL A 104 3.31 13.71 -1.41
C VAL A 104 1.91 13.84 -0.82
N PHE A 105 1.02 12.91 -1.20
CA PHE A 105 -0.33 12.87 -0.65
C PHE A 105 -0.35 12.57 0.85
N VAL A 106 0.54 11.69 1.34
CA VAL A 106 0.69 11.43 2.78
C VAL A 106 1.09 12.69 3.54
N LEU A 107 2.00 13.52 3.01
CA LEU A 107 2.34 14.79 3.65
C LEU A 107 1.15 15.75 3.70
N ILE A 108 0.41 15.88 2.59
CA ILE A 108 -0.80 16.73 2.51
C ILE A 108 -1.86 16.24 3.52
N PHE A 109 -2.18 14.95 3.51
CA PHE A 109 -3.18 14.38 4.42
C PHE A 109 -2.71 14.42 5.88
N SER A 110 -1.42 14.29 6.14
CA SER A 110 -0.89 14.43 7.50
C SER A 110 -0.99 15.87 8.01
N LEU A 111 -0.80 16.87 7.15
CA LEU A 111 -1.07 18.27 7.52
C LEU A 111 -2.56 18.49 7.81
N LEU A 112 -3.45 17.98 6.96
CA LEU A 112 -4.89 18.19 7.05
C LEU A 112 -5.56 17.46 8.22
N PHE A 113 -5.21 16.19 8.44
CA PHE A 113 -5.91 15.32 9.40
C PHE A 113 -5.14 15.09 10.70
N LEU A 114 -3.81 15.16 10.68
CA LEU A 114 -2.96 14.89 11.84
C LEU A 114 -2.32 16.17 12.43
N GLY A 115 -2.33 17.29 11.69
CA GLY A 115 -1.70 18.56 12.12
C GLY A 115 -0.18 18.48 12.21
N THR A 116 0.45 17.47 11.59
CA THR A 116 1.88 17.21 11.71
C THR A 116 2.69 18.26 10.97
N GLN A 117 3.61 18.94 11.67
CA GLN A 117 4.54 19.86 11.04
C GLN A 117 5.72 19.10 10.43
N PHE A 118 6.09 19.47 9.20
CA PHE A 118 7.18 18.85 8.46
C PHE A 118 8.38 19.78 8.34
N SER A 119 9.59 19.22 8.47
CA SER A 119 10.82 19.97 8.20
C SER A 119 10.98 20.24 6.70
N TRP A 120 11.71 21.31 6.36
CA TRP A 120 12.08 21.60 4.97
C TRP A 120 12.79 20.43 4.26
N LYS A 121 13.58 19.64 5.01
CA LYS A 121 14.24 18.43 4.49
C LYS A 121 13.25 17.36 4.06
N ALA A 122 12.16 17.17 4.81
CA ALA A 122 11.12 16.21 4.47
C ALA A 122 10.36 16.61 3.20
N LEU A 123 10.05 17.91 3.07
CA LEU A 123 9.41 18.46 1.87
C LEU A 123 10.31 18.31 0.63
N LEU A 124 11.60 18.65 0.76
CA LEU A 124 12.57 18.47 -0.32
C LEU A 124 12.71 16.99 -0.73
N GLY A 125 12.74 16.08 0.25
CA GLY A 125 12.78 14.64 -0.01
C GLY A 125 11.55 14.16 -0.79
N ALA A 126 10.35 14.63 -0.43
CA ALA A 126 9.12 14.30 -1.15
C ALA A 126 9.15 14.81 -2.59
N LEU A 127 9.63 16.04 -2.81
CA LEU A 127 9.79 16.61 -4.15
C LEU A 127 10.78 15.81 -5.00
N LEU A 128 11.90 15.37 -4.41
CA LEU A 128 12.89 14.54 -5.11
C LEU A 128 12.33 13.15 -5.46
N ILE A 129 11.53 12.54 -4.59
CA ILE A 129 10.84 11.28 -4.88
C ILE A 129 9.85 11.48 -6.03
N ALA A 130 9.07 12.55 -6.02
CA ALA A 130 8.12 12.86 -7.08
C ALA A 130 8.81 13.13 -8.43
N ALA A 131 9.88 13.93 -8.42
CA ALA A 131 10.68 14.20 -9.62
C ALA A 131 11.33 12.92 -10.16
N GLY A 132 11.92 12.10 -9.29
CA GLY A 132 12.49 10.81 -9.66
C GLY A 132 11.47 9.85 -10.27
N ALA A 133 10.24 9.84 -9.75
CA ALA A 133 9.16 9.04 -10.31
C ALA A 133 8.78 9.47 -11.73
N VAL A 134 8.69 10.78 -11.99
CA VAL A 134 8.39 11.32 -13.33
C VAL A 134 9.48 10.96 -14.34
N LEU A 135 10.75 10.94 -13.93
CA LEU A 135 11.88 10.57 -14.80
C LEU A 135 11.91 9.07 -15.18
N MET A 136 11.19 8.22 -14.45
CA MET A 136 11.13 6.77 -14.69
C MET A 136 9.98 6.33 -15.62
N ILE A 137 9.18 7.30 -16.09
CA ILE A 137 8.06 7.10 -17.01
C ILE A 137 8.52 7.41 -18.42
#